data_AF-A0A2P6PXI9-F1
#
_entry.id   AF-A0A2P6PXI9-F1
#
_cell.length_a   1.000
_cell.length_b   1.000
_cell.length_c   1.000
_cell.angle_alpha   90.00
_cell.angle_beta   90.00
_cell.angle_gamma   90.00
#
_symmetry.space_group_name_H-M   'P 1'
#
loop_
_entity.id
_entity.type
_entity.pdbx_description
1 polymer ?
#
loop_
_entity_poly.entity_id
_entity_poly.type
_entity_poly.pdbx_seq_one_letter_code
_entity_poly.pdbx_strand_id
1 'polypeptide(L)' 'MMRNGADYAVFINTSQEYDGSDFGARPDEAVSWGKYGVSANTVKVHCDATIAFPFLVAETFAKKVSKTTT' A
#
# COMPACT_ATOMS: atom_id res chain seq x y z
N MET A 1 2.99 11.49 9.20
CA MET A 1 3.77 12.53 9.91
C MET A 1 2.92 13.75 10.27
N MET A 2 2.46 14.58 9.32
CA MET A 2 1.66 15.80 9.65
C MET A 2 0.18 15.56 10.02
N ARG A 3 -0.26 14.29 10.07
CA ARG A 3 -1.65 13.87 10.41
C ARG A 3 -1.68 12.69 11.39
N ASN A 4 -0.65 12.49 12.21
CA ASN A 4 -0.46 11.28 13.04
C ASN A 4 -0.35 9.95 12.27
N GLY A 5 -0.08 10.02 10.97
CA GLY A 5 0.12 8.86 10.10
C GLY A 5 -1.10 8.53 9.26
N ALA A 6 -0.91 7.83 8.15
CA ALA A 6 -2.04 7.35 7.34
C ALA A 6 -2.70 6.11 7.97
N ASP A 7 -4.02 6.00 7.86
CA ASP A 7 -4.80 4.86 8.37
C ASP A 7 -4.76 3.62 7.46
N TYR A 8 -4.49 3.82 6.17
CA TYR A 8 -4.41 2.76 5.17
C TYR A 8 -3.21 2.99 4.25
N ALA A 9 -2.48 1.92 3.93
CA ALA A 9 -1.41 1.96 2.94
C ALA A 9 -1.30 0.64 2.17
N VAL A 10 -1.18 0.72 0.85
CA VAL A 10 -0.93 -0.44 -0.02
C VAL A 10 0.31 -0.14 -0.86
N PHE A 11 1.32 -1.01 -0.77
CA PHE A 11 2.55 -0.93 -1.55
C PHE A 11 2.56 -2.02 -2.60
N ILE A 12 2.98 -1.68 -3.81
CA ILE A 12 3.24 -2.63 -4.88
C ILE A 12 4.65 -2.35 -5.38
N ASN A 13 5.60 -3.19 -4.99
CA ASN A 13 6.99 -3.08 -5.42
C ASN A 13 7.69 -4.43 -5.40
N THR A 14 8.85 -4.50 -6.05
CA THR A 14 9.68 -5.71 -6.12
C THR A 14 10.85 -5.67 -5.13
N SER A 15 11.06 -4.54 -4.45
CA SER A 15 12.18 -4.31 -3.55
C SER A 15 12.08 -5.14 -2.27
N GLN A 16 13.23 -5.68 -1.86
CA GLN A 16 13.37 -6.47 -0.64
C GLN A 16 14.05 -5.68 0.46
N GLU A 17 13.89 -6.12 1.70
CA GLU A 17 14.35 -5.40 2.90
C GLU A 17 15.84 -5.54 3.19
N TYR A 18 16.51 -6.54 2.61
CA TYR A 18 17.88 -6.90 2.97
C TYR A 18 18.89 -5.78 2.71
N ASP A 19 18.58 -4.87 1.79
CA ASP A 19 19.43 -3.77 1.38
C ASP A 19 19.27 -2.52 2.27
N GLY A 20 18.32 -2.52 3.21
CA GLY A 20 18.03 -1.38 4.09
C GLY A 20 17.53 -0.14 3.36
N SER A 21 17.01 -0.29 2.14
CA SER A 21 16.48 0.83 1.37
C SER A 21 15.07 1.23 1.82
N ASP A 22 14.71 2.51 1.71
CA ASP A 22 13.33 3.00 2.00
C ASP A 22 12.30 2.36 1.06
N PHE A 23 12.72 1.94 -0.15
CA PHE A 23 11.88 1.17 -1.09
C PHE A 23 11.65 -0.28 -0.63
N GLY A 24 12.68 -0.88 -0.06
CA GLY A 24 12.69 -2.23 0.48
C GLY A 24 12.03 -2.34 1.86
N ALA A 25 11.88 -1.24 2.59
CA ALA A 25 11.37 -1.17 3.95
C ALA A 25 10.04 -1.92 4.15
N ARG A 26 9.87 -2.49 5.35
CA ARG A 26 8.58 -3.03 5.80
C ARG A 26 7.63 -1.89 6.11
N PRO A 27 6.32 -2.08 5.93
CA PRO A 27 5.33 -1.13 6.44
C PRO A 27 5.50 -0.83 7.94
N ASP A 28 5.94 -1.81 8.74
CA ASP A 28 6.26 -1.65 10.16
C ASP A 28 7.36 -0.61 10.43
N GLU A 29 8.37 -0.53 9.56
CA GLU A 29 9.43 0.46 9.70
C GLU A 29 8.83 1.87 9.60
N ALA A 30 7.94 2.10 8.65
CA ALA A 30 7.28 3.38 8.47
C ALA A 30 6.27 3.73 9.58
N VAL A 31 5.75 2.75 10.33
CA VAL A 31 5.01 3.01 11.59
C VAL A 31 5.94 3.64 12.63
N SER A 32 7.18 3.16 12.75
CA SER A 32 8.16 3.70 13.74
C SER A 32 8.47 5.19 13.53
N TRP A 33 8.43 5.64 12.27
CA TRP A 33 8.63 7.05 11.91
C TRP A 33 7.35 7.90 11.99
N GLY A 34 6.22 7.31 12.35
CA GLY A 34 4.91 7.99 12.34
C GLY A 34 4.45 8.38 10.93
N LYS A 35 4.95 7.71 9.88
CA LYS A 35 4.43 7.84 8.51
C LYS A 35 3.04 7.18 8.42
N TYR A 36 2.83 6.08 9.15
CA TYR A 36 1.55 5.38 9.31
C TYR A 36 1.07 5.40 10.76
N GLY A 37 -0.24 5.30 10.97
CA GLY A 37 -0.80 5.15 12.31
C GLY A 37 -0.46 3.80 12.93
N VAL A 38 -0.47 3.70 14.26
CA VAL A 38 -0.16 2.43 14.98
C VAL A 38 -1.17 1.33 14.65
N SER A 39 -2.42 1.71 14.42
CA SER A 39 -3.50 0.81 14.01
C SER A 39 -3.77 0.84 12.50
N ALA A 40 -2.81 1.33 11.71
CA ALA A 40 -3.00 1.44 10.26
C ALA A 40 -3.05 0.07 9.60
N ASN A 41 -3.99 -0.11 8.68
CA ASN A 41 -4.07 -1.31 7.86
C ASN A 41 -3.12 -1.15 6.68
N THR A 42 -1.97 -1.83 6.75
CA THR A 42 -0.92 -1.75 5.74
C THR A 42 -0.66 -3.09 5.08
N VAL A 43 -0.48 -3.09 3.76
CA VAL A 43 -0.18 -4.30 2.99
C VAL A 43 0.92 -3.99 1.97
N LYS A 44 1.93 -4.85 1.89
CA LYS A 44 2.98 -4.82 0.85
C LYS A 44 2.82 -6.02 -0.07
N VAL A 45 2.60 -5.76 -1.36
CA VAL A 45 2.51 -6.77 -2.41
C VAL A 45 3.84 -6.82 -3.15
N HIS A 46 4.56 -7.91 -2.99
CA HIS A 46 5.80 -8.17 -3.72
C HIS A 46 5.51 -8.61 -5.16
N CYS A 47 5.29 -7.66 -6.05
CA CYS A 47 4.96 -7.89 -7.45
C CYS A 47 5.29 -6.66 -8.31
N ASP A 48 5.41 -6.86 -9.61
CA ASP A 48 5.48 -5.76 -10.57
C ASP A 48 4.11 -5.06 -10.67
N ALA A 49 4.12 -3.73 -10.69
CA ALA A 49 2.90 -2.93 -10.75
C ALA A 49 2.09 -3.20 -12.02
N THR A 50 2.73 -3.48 -13.15
CA THR A 50 2.05 -3.79 -14.42
C THR A 50 1.21 -5.06 -14.35
N ILE A 51 1.56 -5.98 -13.45
CA ILE A 51 0.83 -7.22 -13.20
C ILE A 51 -0.25 -7.00 -12.14
N ALA A 52 0.12 -6.47 -10.97
CA ALA A 52 -0.79 -6.39 -9.82
C ALA A 52 -1.82 -5.25 -9.91
N PHE A 53 -1.45 -4.11 -10.49
CA PHE A 53 -2.31 -2.92 -10.51
C PHE A 53 -3.60 -3.10 -11.32
N PRO A 54 -3.60 -3.73 -12.51
CA PRO A 54 -4.85 -3.99 -13.25
C PRO A 54 -5.86 -4.80 -12.45
N PHE A 55 -5.42 -5.84 -11.72
CA PHE A 55 -6.30 -6.64 -10.86
C PHE A 55 -6.85 -5.84 -9.69
N LEU A 56 -6.00 -5.03 -9.05
CA LEU A 56 -6.42 -4.16 -7.96
C LEU A 56 -7.52 -3.21 -8.43
N VAL A 57 -7.35 -2.58 -9.60
CA VAL A 57 -8.36 -1.68 -10.18
C VAL A 57 -9.65 -2.43 -10.54
N ALA A 58 -9.55 -3.60 -11.17
CA ALA A 58 -10.70 -4.42 -11.55
C ALA A 58 -11.56 -4.79 -10.34
N GLU A 59 -10.94 -5.16 -9.22
CA GLU A 59 -11.65 -5.64 -8.03
C GLU A 59 -12.07 -4.54 -7.04
N THR A 60 -11.56 -3.32 -7.18
CA THR A 60 -11.87 -2.23 -6.24
C THR A 60 -12.52 -1.04 -6.94
N PHE A 61 -11.75 -0.24 -7.66
CA PHE A 61 -12.21 1.01 -8.28
C PHE A 61 -13.26 0.77 -9.36
N ALA A 62 -13.01 -0.18 -10.28
CA ALA A 62 -13.93 -0.48 -11.37
C ALA A 62 -15.29 -1.01 -10.85
N LYS A 63 -15.25 -1.93 -9.88
CA LYS A 63 -16.47 -2.44 -9.21
C LYS A 63 -17.25 -1.36 -8.46
N LYS A 64 -16.57 -0.38 -7.86
CA LYS A 64 -17.25 0.73 -7.19
C LYS A 64 -17.97 1.63 -8.19
N VAL A 65 -17.34 1.91 -9.33
CA VAL A 65 -17.94 2.73 -10.40
C VAL A 65 -19.17 2.03 -10.98
N SER A 66 -19.09 0.73 -11.31
CA SER A 66 -20.23 0.01 -11.89
C SER A 66 -21.45 -0.04 -10.96
N LYS A 67 -21.24 -0.21 -9.65
CA LYS A 67 -22.30 -0.18 -8.64
C LYS A 67 -22.94 1.19 -8.44
N THR A 68 -22.24 2.27 -8.76
CA THR A 68 -22.76 3.64 -8.57
C THR A 68 -23.67 4.07 -9.72
N THR A 69 -23.52 3.46 -10.90
CA THR A 69 -24.30 3.79 -12.11
C THR A 69 -25.61 3.00 -12.23
N THR A 70 -25.86 2.05 -11.31
CA THR A 70 -27.13 1.30 -11.21
C THR A 70 -27.95 1.85 -10.05
#